data_AF-A0A525CX57-F1
#
_entry.id   AF-A0A525CX57-F1
#
_cell.length_a   1.000
_cell.length_b   1.000
_cell.length_c   1.000
_cell.angle_alpha   90.00
_cell.angle_beta   90.00
_cell.angle_gamma   90.00
#
_symmetry.space_group_name_H-M   'P 1'
#
loop_
_entity.id
_entity.type
_entity.pdbx_description
1 polymer ?
#
loop_
_entity_poly.entity_id
_entity_poly.type
_entity_poly.pdbx_seq_one_letter_code
_entity_poly.pdbx_strand_id
1 'polypeptide(L)'
;MLTRIGVGAWIMAATIVVFKGITKLMEKDMFWTDFTLSTLFGDFTERIIDAFPAGWFQRNVDILMYDIEIYILLIGLGIVLFIIGAFKKV
;
A
#
# COMPACT_ATOMS: atom_id res chain seq x y z
N MET A 1 19.20 4.18 7.42
CA MET A 1 18.14 3.30 7.97
C MET A 1 16.84 3.39 7.18
N LEU A 2 16.28 4.59 6.93
CA LEU A 2 15.08 4.76 6.09
C LEU A 2 15.19 4.13 4.69
N THR A 3 16.35 4.25 4.04
CA THR A 3 16.61 3.62 2.73
C THR A 3 16.45 2.11 2.76
N ARG A 4 16.84 1.42 3.85
CA ARG A 4 16.66 -0.03 3.98
C ARG A 4 15.18 -0.42 4.13
N ILE A 5 14.40 0.41 4.83
CA ILE A 5 12.95 0.21 4.97
C ILE A 5 12.25 0.43 3.63
N GLY A 6 12.63 1.47 2.88
CA GLY A 6 12.11 1.72 1.53
C GLY A 6 12.42 0.58 0.56
N VAL A 7 13.64 0.05 0.58
CA VAL A 7 14.02 -1.13 -0.21
C VAL A 7 13.20 -2.36 0.20
N GLY A 8 12.98 -2.58 1.50
CA GLY A 8 12.12 -3.66 1.99
C GLY A 8 10.68 -3.54 1.48
N ALA A 9 10.11 -2.33 1.47
CA ALA A 9 8.78 -2.07 0.94
C ALA A 9 8.70 -2.38 -0.58
N TRP A 10 9.72 -2.02 -1.35
CA TRP A 10 9.80 -2.36 -2.78
C TRP A 10 9.93 -3.86 -3.03
N ILE A 11 10.70 -4.59 -2.22
CA ILE A 11 10.80 -6.06 -2.34
C ILE A 11 9.45 -6.73 -2.09
N MET A 12 8.71 -6.30 -1.05
CA MET A 12 7.37 -6.83 -0.79
C MET A 12 6.40 -6.50 -1.93
N ALA A 13 6.41 -5.27 -2.42
CA ALA A 13 5.58 -4.88 -3.56
C ALA A 13 5.90 -5.70 -4.82
N ALA A 14 7.19 -5.86 -5.15
CA ALA A 14 7.62 -6.65 -6.29
C ALA A 14 7.18 -8.11 -6.17
N THR A 15 7.24 -8.67 -4.96
CA THR A 15 6.76 -10.03 -4.68
C THR A 15 5.27 -10.14 -4.96
N ILE A 16 4.44 -9.24 -4.43
CA ILE A 16 2.99 -9.25 -4.65
C ILE A 16 2.68 -9.12 -6.16
N VAL A 17 3.36 -8.22 -6.88
CA VAL A 17 3.16 -8.02 -8.32
C VAL A 17 3.54 -9.27 -9.13
N VAL A 18 4.67 -9.91 -8.82
CA VAL A 18 5.11 -11.13 -9.51
C VAL A 18 4.11 -12.26 -9.25
N PHE A 19 3.70 -12.47 -8.01
CA PHE A 19 2.71 -13.48 -7.66
C PHE A 19 1.35 -13.21 -8.30
N LYS A 20 0.89 -11.96 -8.33
CA LYS A 20 -0.33 -11.54 -9.04
C LYS A 20 -0.24 -11.78 -10.55
N GLY A 21 0.94 -11.56 -11.14
CA GLY A 21 1.20 -11.90 -12.53
C GLY A 21 1.10 -13.40 -12.79
N ILE A 22 1.71 -14.22 -11.92
CA ILE A 22 1.69 -15.67 -12.03
C ILE A 22 0.27 -16.23 -11.84
N THR A 23 -0.50 -15.73 -10.87
CA THR A 23 -1.88 -16.19 -10.62
C THR A 23 -2.81 -15.89 -11.76
N LYS A 24 -2.67 -14.70 -12.35
CA LYS A 24 -3.42 -14.33 -13.54
C LYS A 24 -3.14 -15.25 -14.73
N LEU A 25 -1.89 -15.71 -14.88
CA LEU A 25 -1.53 -16.70 -15.89
C LEU A 25 -2.04 -18.11 -15.58
N MET A 26 -2.24 -18.42 -14.29
CA MET A 26 -2.74 -19.71 -13.83
C MET A 26 -4.27 -19.77 -13.67
N GLU A 27 -4.99 -18.68 -14.02
CA GLU A 27 -6.43 -18.50 -13.77
C GLU A 27 -6.85 -18.85 -12.33
N LYS A 28 -5.93 -18.64 -11.38
CA LYS A 28 -6.12 -19.02 -9.98
C LYS A 28 -5.98 -17.79 -9.12
N ASP A 29 -7.10 -17.21 -8.74
CA ASP A 29 -7.11 -16.04 -7.86
C ASP A 29 -6.51 -16.40 -6.49
N MET A 30 -5.52 -15.64 -6.07
CA MET A 30 -4.98 -15.74 -4.72
C MET A 30 -5.55 -14.60 -3.89
N PHE A 31 -6.31 -14.93 -2.86
CA PHE A 31 -6.96 -13.97 -1.97
C PHE A 31 -6.03 -12.87 -1.44
N TRP A 32 -4.73 -13.15 -1.28
CA TRP A 32 -3.76 -12.21 -0.73
C TRP A 32 -3.16 -11.23 -1.75
N THR A 33 -3.39 -11.42 -3.05
CA THR A 33 -2.86 -10.53 -4.10
C THR A 33 -3.73 -9.30 -4.33
N ASP A 34 -4.98 -9.31 -3.87
CA ASP A 34 -5.95 -8.22 -4.05
C ASP A 34 -6.31 -7.53 -2.73
N PHE A 35 -5.44 -7.65 -1.72
CA PHE A 35 -5.68 -7.02 -0.43
C PHE A 35 -5.62 -5.49 -0.51
N THR A 36 -6.63 -4.87 0.09
CA THR A 36 -6.75 -3.44 0.37
C THR A 36 -6.40 -3.16 1.83
N LEU A 37 -6.14 -1.90 2.19
CA LEU A 37 -5.90 -1.55 3.59
C LEU A 37 -7.11 -1.87 4.47
N SER A 38 -8.33 -1.71 3.96
CA SER A 38 -9.54 -2.08 4.69
C SER A 38 -9.58 -3.56 5.07
N THR A 39 -9.03 -4.44 4.23
CA THR A 39 -8.93 -5.88 4.52
C THR A 39 -7.95 -6.16 5.66
N LEU A 40 -6.91 -5.35 5.83
CA LEU A 40 -5.93 -5.49 6.92
C LEU A 40 -6.39 -4.83 8.23
N PHE A 41 -7.04 -3.67 8.14
CA PHE A 41 -7.36 -2.83 9.29
C PHE A 41 -8.81 -2.97 9.78
N GLY A 42 -9.72 -3.55 8.97
CA GLY A 42 -11.11 -3.84 9.36
C GLY A 42 -11.82 -2.60 9.92
N ASP A 43 -12.46 -2.74 11.08
CA ASP A 43 -13.17 -1.68 11.81
C ASP A 43 -12.31 -0.45 12.15
N PHE A 44 -10.98 -0.60 12.18
CA PHE A 44 -10.08 0.53 12.40
C PHE A 44 -10.07 1.50 11.22
N THR A 45 -10.38 1.00 10.02
CA THR A 45 -10.46 1.78 8.77
C THR A 45 -11.53 2.87 8.86
N GLU A 46 -12.73 2.50 9.32
CA GLU A 46 -13.85 3.42 9.50
C GLU A 46 -13.49 4.53 10.51
N ARG A 47 -12.82 4.16 11.62
CA ARG A 47 -12.35 5.13 12.60
C ARG A 47 -11.31 6.11 12.05
N ILE A 48 -10.43 5.65 11.15
CA ILE A 48 -9.46 6.54 10.50
C ILE A 48 -10.18 7.51 9.57
N ILE A 49 -11.17 7.04 8.80
CA ILE A 49 -11.94 7.88 7.87
C ILE A 49 -12.75 8.93 8.64
N ASP A 50 -13.43 8.52 9.72
CA ASP A 50 -14.25 9.40 10.56
C ASP A 50 -13.42 10.42 11.34
N ALA A 51 -12.13 10.15 11.57
CA ALA A 51 -11.22 11.11 12.21
C ALA A 51 -10.90 12.33 11.33
N PHE A 52 -11.25 12.31 10.03
CA PHE A 52 -11.02 13.42 9.10
C PHE A 52 -12.34 14.10 8.68
N PRO A 53 -12.80 15.15 9.37
CA PRO A 53 -14.10 15.78 9.14
C PRO A 53 -14.21 16.63 7.85
N ALA A 54 -13.15 16.71 7.04
CA ALA A 54 -13.16 17.48 5.78
C ALA A 54 -13.50 16.55 4.61
N GLY A 55 -14.65 16.77 3.94
CA GLY A 55 -15.15 15.88 2.89
C GLY A 55 -14.19 15.62 1.72
N TRP A 56 -13.24 16.51 1.42
CA TRP A 56 -12.17 16.24 0.46
C TRP A 56 -11.13 15.24 1.01
N PHE A 57 -10.71 15.40 2.26
CA PHE A 57 -9.73 14.53 2.89
C PHE A 57 -10.33 13.15 3.15
N GLN A 58 -11.58 13.10 3.63
CA GLN A 58 -12.33 11.87 3.85
C GLN A 58 -12.42 11.02 2.58
N ARG A 59 -12.76 11.63 1.43
CA ARG A 59 -12.84 10.92 0.14
C ARG A 59 -11.49 10.35 -0.32
N ASN A 60 -10.38 11.06 -0.11
CA ASN A 60 -9.07 10.56 -0.49
C ASN A 60 -8.61 9.41 0.42
N VAL A 61 -8.92 9.49 1.72
CA VAL A 61 -8.63 8.41 2.67
C VAL A 61 -9.48 7.19 2.36
N ASP A 62 -10.76 7.37 2.00
CA ASP A 62 -11.66 6.30 1.60
C ASP A 62 -11.14 5.53 0.38
N ILE A 63 -10.77 6.24 -0.70
CA ILE A 63 -10.13 5.65 -1.89
C ILE A 63 -8.86 4.89 -1.50
N LEU A 64 -8.01 5.50 -0.67
CA LEU A 64 -6.76 4.89 -0.24
C LEU A 64 -6.99 3.60 0.58
N MET A 65 -8.09 3.54 1.32
CA MET A 65 -8.41 2.42 2.19
C MET A 65 -9.11 1.26 1.47
N TYR A 66 -10.06 1.56 0.57
CA TYR A 66 -10.94 0.56 -0.04
C TYR A 66 -10.63 0.27 -1.50
N ASP A 67 -10.12 1.22 -2.27
CA ASP A 67 -9.95 1.07 -3.72
C ASP A 67 -8.52 0.75 -4.12
N ILE A 68 -7.53 1.14 -3.30
CA ILE A 68 -6.12 0.94 -3.62
C ILE A 68 -5.60 -0.36 -3.00
N GLU A 69 -5.07 -1.23 -3.86
CA GLU A 69 -4.37 -2.43 -3.42
C GLU A 69 -3.07 -2.11 -2.68
N ILE A 70 -2.75 -2.89 -1.65
CA ILE A 70 -1.60 -2.68 -0.77
C ILE A 70 -0.29 -2.64 -1.53
N TYR A 71 -0.14 -3.40 -2.61
CA TYR A 71 1.11 -3.38 -3.37
C TYR A 71 1.38 -1.99 -3.96
N ILE A 72 0.35 -1.27 -4.42
CA ILE A 72 0.46 0.09 -4.96
C ILE A 72 0.91 1.05 -3.85
N LEU A 73 0.33 0.90 -2.66
CA LEU A 73 0.70 1.69 -1.49
C LEU A 73 2.14 1.42 -1.04
N LEU A 74 2.58 0.17 -1.08
CA LEU A 74 3.96 -0.22 -0.77
C LEU A 74 4.96 0.35 -1.78
N ILE A 75 4.61 0.40 -3.07
CA ILE A 75 5.43 1.06 -4.10
C ILE A 75 5.54 2.55 -3.79
N GLY A 76 4.40 3.23 -3.60
CA GLY A 76 4.35 4.65 -3.29
C GLY A 76 5.12 5.01 -2.03
N LEU A 77 4.90 4.28 -0.94
CA LEU A 77 5.62 4.44 0.32
C LEU A 77 7.11 4.21 0.16
N GLY A 78 7.51 3.18 -0.58
CA GLY A 78 8.92 2.90 -0.85
C GLY A 78 9.59 4.02 -1.65
N ILE A 79 8.91 4.61 -2.63
CA ILE A 79 9.41 5.79 -3.38
C ILE A 79 9.60 6.97 -2.44
N VAL A 80 8.59 7.29 -1.62
CA VAL A 80 8.66 8.39 -0.66
C VAL A 80 9.81 8.20 0.33
N LEU A 81 9.93 7.01 0.91
CA LEU A 81 11.00 6.67 1.86
C LEU A 81 12.39 6.68 1.20
N PHE A 82 12.49 6.25 -0.06
CA PHE A 82 13.72 6.29 -0.83
C PHE A 82 14.15 7.73 -1.10
N ILE A 83 13.23 8.59 -1.56
CA ILE A 83 13.48 10.01 -1.81
C ILE A 83 13.90 10.69 -0.50
N ILE A 84 13.12 10.56 0.57
CA ILE A 84 13.47 11.15 1.88
C ILE A 84 14.83 10.62 2.35
N GLY A 85 15.07 9.32 2.19
CA GLY A 85 16.32 8.67 2.56
C GLY A 85 17.52 9.12 1.72
N ALA A 86 17.32 9.53 0.47
CA ALA A 86 18.35 10.05 -0.43
C ALA A 86 18.70 11.51 -0.12
N PHE A 87 17.71 12.32 0.27
CA PHE A 87 17.92 13.72 0.67
C PHE A 87 18.41 13.88 2.12
N LYS A 88 18.17 12.89 2.98
CA LYS A 88 18.77 12.83 4.31
C LYS A 88 20.24 12.47 4.13
N LYS A 89 21.11 13.49 4.16
CA LYS A 89 22.59 13.37 4.07
C LYS A 89 23.06 12.08 4.75
N VAL A 90 23.73 11.24 3.96
CA VAL A 90 24.75 10.30 4.44
C VAL A 90 25.80 11.10 5.23
#